data_AF-A0AAE8QIY2-F1
#
_entry.id   AF-A0AAE8QIY2-F1
#
_cell.length_a   1.000
_cell.length_b   1.000
_cell.length_c   1.000
_cell.angle_alpha   90.00
_cell.angle_beta   90.00
_cell.angle_gamma   90.00
#
_symmetry.space_group_name_H-M   'P 1'
#
loop_
_entity.id
_entity.type
_entity.pdbx_description
1 polymer ?
#
loop_
_entity_poly.entity_id
_entity_poly.type
_entity_poly.pdbx_seq_one_letter_code
_entity_poly.pdbx_strand_id
1 'polypeptide(L)'
;DTLENIKANRGIDLDLDTLPMDDAATYELLARGDTLGVFQLDRGGMRELLKLMQPTGFGDIVAALALYRPGPMGVDAHISYAKRKNALE
;
A
#
# COMPACT_ATOMS: atom_id res chain seq x y z
N ASP A 1 -18.19 0.15 12.25
CA ASP A 1 -17.15 -0.45 13.11
C ASP A 1 -15.91 0.44 13.33
N THR A 2 -14.91 0.49 12.44
CA THR A 2 -13.64 1.22 12.72
C THR A 2 -13.85 2.70 13.07
N LEU A 3 -14.67 3.43 12.29
CA LEU A 3 -14.99 4.83 12.56
C LEU A 3 -15.75 5.02 13.89
N GLU A 4 -16.69 4.13 14.19
CA GLU A 4 -17.45 4.14 15.45
C GLU A 4 -16.52 3.92 16.65
N ASN A 5 -15.56 3.01 16.52
CA ASN A 5 -14.55 2.77 17.55
C ASN A 5 -13.64 3.99 17.76
N ILE A 6 -13.23 4.69 16.70
CA ILE A 6 -12.43 5.92 16.81
C ILE A 6 -13.23 7.01 17.55
N LYS A 7 -14.50 7.20 17.17
CA LYS A 7 -15.39 8.18 17.82
C LYS A 7 -15.63 7.85 19.29
N ALA A 8 -15.93 6.59 19.61
CA ALA A 8 -16.19 6.15 20.98
C ALA A 8 -14.97 6.23 21.90
N ASN A 9 -13.77 5.89 21.40
CA ASN A 9 -12.56 5.82 22.22
C ASN A 9 -11.74 7.12 22.25
N ARG A 10 -11.86 7.96 21.21
CA ARG A 10 -11.02 9.17 21.07
C ARG A 10 -11.83 10.46 20.90
N GLY A 11 -13.16 10.38 20.76
CA GLY A 11 -14.01 11.55 20.51
C GLY A 11 -13.79 12.20 19.14
N ILE A 12 -13.06 11.54 18.24
CA ILE A 12 -12.75 12.06 16.90
C ILE A 12 -13.82 11.58 15.93
N ASP A 13 -14.49 12.52 15.26
CA ASP A 13 -15.42 12.23 14.17
C ASP A 13 -14.68 12.39 12.83
N LEU A 14 -14.36 11.27 12.18
CA LEU A 14 -13.48 11.24 11.02
C LEU A 14 -14.29 11.14 9.72
N ASP A 15 -14.06 12.08 8.79
CA ASP A 15 -14.61 12.05 7.45
C ASP A 15 -13.57 11.49 6.45
N LEU A 16 -13.87 10.33 5.87
CA LEU A 16 -12.99 9.62 4.95
C LEU A 16 -12.75 10.39 3.64
N ASP A 17 -13.72 11.19 3.18
CA ASP A 17 -13.64 11.89 1.90
C ASP A 17 -12.67 13.08 1.95
N THR A 18 -12.24 13.47 3.16
CA THR A 18 -11.34 14.60 3.40
C THR A 18 -9.91 14.17 3.76
N LEU A 19 -9.65 12.86 3.81
CA LEU A 19 -8.34 12.36 4.22
C LEU A 19 -7.23 12.77 3.24
N PRO A 20 -6.06 13.18 3.74
CA PRO A 20 -4.90 13.47 2.89
C PRO A 20 -4.38 12.18 2.25
N MET A 21 -3.88 12.32 1.01
CA MET A 21 -3.30 11.21 0.26
C MET A 21 -1.79 11.06 0.48
N ASP A 22 -1.17 11.91 1.27
CA ASP A 22 0.27 11.99 1.55
C ASP A 22 0.63 11.64 3.01
N ASP A 23 -0.22 10.87 3.70
CA ASP A 23 0.04 10.43 5.07
C ASP A 23 1.26 9.49 5.17
N ALA A 24 2.34 9.99 5.76
CA ALA A 24 3.61 9.26 5.88
C ALA A 24 3.45 7.93 6.65
N ALA A 25 2.68 7.91 7.72
CA ALA A 25 2.49 6.72 8.56
C ALA A 25 1.82 5.57 7.77
N THR A 26 0.88 5.89 6.89
CA THR A 26 0.27 4.94 5.96
C THR A 26 1.32 4.32 5.05
N TYR A 27 2.15 5.13 4.40
CA TYR A 27 3.18 4.62 3.48
C TYR A 27 4.27 3.82 4.19
N GLU A 28 4.67 4.21 5.41
CA GLU A 28 5.60 3.44 6.23
C GLU A 28 5.03 2.06 6.60
N LEU A 29 3.74 1.98 6.94
CA LEU A 29 3.05 0.70 7.19
C LEU A 29 3.07 -0.20 5.95
N LEU A 30 2.77 0.37 4.76
CA LEU A 30 2.82 -0.36 3.50
C LEU A 30 4.25 -0.84 3.20
N ALA A 31 5.26 0.02 3.40
CA ALA A 31 6.67 -0.27 3.14
C ALA A 31 7.25 -1.36 4.05
N ARG A 32 6.72 -1.54 5.27
CA ARG A 32 7.06 -2.69 6.14
C ARG A 32 6.35 -3.99 5.72
N GLY A 33 5.31 -3.90 4.88
CA GLY A 33 4.46 -5.02 4.49
C GLY A 33 3.47 -5.45 5.58
N ASP A 34 3.18 -4.55 6.54
CA ASP A 34 2.27 -4.78 7.66
C ASP A 34 0.79 -4.66 7.23
N THR A 35 0.41 -5.28 6.12
CA THR A 35 -0.87 -5.03 5.43
C THR A 35 -1.90 -6.16 5.62
N LEU A 36 -1.73 -7.00 6.63
CA LEU A 36 -2.74 -8.00 6.96
C LEU A 36 -4.06 -7.30 7.34
N GLY A 37 -5.14 -7.59 6.61
CA GLY A 37 -6.43 -6.91 6.79
C GLY A 37 -6.59 -5.59 6.02
N VAL A 38 -5.56 -5.14 5.29
CA VAL A 38 -5.67 -4.01 4.36
C VAL A 38 -6.19 -4.50 3.02
N PHE A 39 -7.29 -3.91 2.56
CA PHE A 39 -8.00 -4.35 1.35
C PHE A 39 -7.06 -4.46 0.14
N GLN A 40 -7.14 -5.59 -0.57
CA GLN A 40 -6.33 -5.96 -1.75
C GLN A 40 -4.81 -6.13 -1.53
N LEU A 41 -4.28 -5.68 -0.39
CA LEU A 41 -2.84 -5.63 -0.12
C LEU A 41 -2.34 -6.69 0.88
N ASP A 42 -3.22 -7.58 1.34
CA ASP A 42 -2.99 -8.50 2.45
C ASP A 42 -2.26 -9.81 2.09
N ARG A 43 -2.26 -10.19 0.80
CA ARG A 43 -1.69 -11.46 0.34
C ARG A 43 -0.16 -11.50 0.47
N GLY A 44 0.35 -12.69 0.82
CA GLY A 44 1.77 -12.95 1.07
C GLY A 44 2.75 -12.30 0.08
N GLY A 45 2.63 -12.62 -1.21
CA GLY A 45 3.54 -12.05 -2.21
C GLY A 45 3.29 -10.56 -2.53
N MET A 46 2.08 -10.04 -2.29
CA MET A 46 1.83 -8.59 -2.38
C MET A 46 2.58 -7.85 -1.28
N ARG A 47 2.61 -8.39 -0.05
CA ARG A 47 3.41 -7.83 1.05
C ARG A 47 4.89 -7.79 0.73
N GLU A 48 5.43 -8.86 0.13
CA GLU A 48 6.83 -8.89 -0.28
C GLU A 48 7.12 -7.89 -1.41
N LEU A 49 6.19 -7.71 -2.36
CA LEU A 49 6.30 -6.65 -3.36
C LEU A 49 6.32 -5.27 -2.71
N LEU A 50 5.44 -4.97 -1.76
CA LEU A 50 5.39 -3.67 -1.09
C LEU A 50 6.68 -3.38 -0.32
N LYS A 51 7.24 -4.39 0.37
CA LYS A 51 8.57 -4.27 1.01
C LYS A 51 9.67 -3.96 -0.01
N LEU A 52 9.65 -4.58 -1.17
CA LEU A 52 10.62 -4.27 -2.22
C LEU A 52 10.39 -2.89 -2.85
N MET A 53 9.14 -2.46 -3.00
CA MET A 53 8.74 -1.23 -3.70
C MET A 53 8.90 0.03 -2.85
N GLN A 54 8.85 -0.08 -1.51
CA GLN A 54 8.89 1.07 -0.59
C GLN A 54 7.92 2.20 -1.00
N PRO A 55 6.59 1.98 -1.03
CA PRO A 55 5.61 2.96 -1.51
C PRO A 55 5.77 4.31 -0.83
N THR A 56 5.72 5.40 -1.59
CA THR A 56 5.92 6.78 -1.10
C THR A 56 4.76 7.70 -1.47
N GLY A 57 3.76 7.18 -2.18
CA GLY A 57 2.61 7.94 -2.63
C GLY A 57 1.53 7.05 -3.25
N PHE A 58 0.37 7.63 -3.50
CA PHE A 58 -0.82 6.90 -3.97
C PHE A 58 -0.57 6.21 -5.32
N GLY A 59 0.24 6.81 -6.19
CA GLY A 59 0.63 6.23 -7.48
C GLY A 59 1.30 4.86 -7.37
N ASP A 60 2.04 4.60 -6.29
CA ASP A 60 2.66 3.29 -6.07
C ASP A 60 1.64 2.21 -5.70
N ILE A 61 0.59 2.59 -4.97
CA ILE A 61 -0.51 1.67 -4.66
C ILE A 61 -1.22 1.27 -5.96
N VAL A 62 -1.51 2.26 -6.82
CA VAL A 62 -2.09 2.02 -8.15
C VAL A 62 -1.18 1.11 -8.98
N ALA A 63 0.13 1.38 -9.02
CA ALA A 63 1.10 0.58 -9.75
C ALA A 63 1.18 -0.86 -9.22
N ALA A 64 1.27 -1.04 -7.90
CA ALA A 64 1.28 -2.36 -7.26
C ALA A 64 0.03 -3.17 -7.63
N LEU A 65 -1.16 -2.57 -7.54
CA LEU A 65 -2.42 -3.24 -7.87
C LEU A 65 -2.57 -3.57 -9.35
N ALA A 66 -1.99 -2.77 -10.24
CA ALA A 66 -2.00 -3.01 -11.68
C ALA A 66 -0.99 -4.09 -12.09
N LEU A 67 0.21 -4.05 -11.52
CA LEU A 67 1.34 -4.92 -11.88
C LEU A 67 1.29 -6.28 -11.18
N TYR A 68 0.65 -6.38 -10.01
CA TYR A 68 0.49 -7.64 -9.27
C TYR A 68 -0.72 -8.44 -9.77
N ARG A 69 -0.72 -8.75 -11.07
CA ARG A 69 -1.75 -9.53 -11.77
C ARG A 69 -1.12 -10.53 -12.75
N PRO A 70 -1.83 -11.63 -13.10
CA PRO A 70 -1.42 -12.48 -14.21
C PRO A 70 -1.22 -11.67 -15.50
N GLY A 71 -0.15 -11.95 -16.25
CA GLY A 71 0.30 -11.12 -17.37
C GLY A 71 1.52 -10.29 -16.99
N PRO A 72 1.38 -9.11 -16.34
CA PRO A 72 2.52 -8.30 -15.91
C PRO A 72 3.49 -9.04 -14.98
N MET A 73 2.99 -9.89 -14.09
CA MET A 73 3.85 -10.74 -13.25
C MET A 73 4.66 -11.75 -14.07
N GLY A 74 4.12 -12.24 -15.19
CA GLY A 74 4.78 -13.21 -16.06
C GLY A 74 5.99 -12.65 -16.82
N VAL A 75 6.09 -11.32 -16.91
CA VAL A 75 7.23 -10.61 -17.50
C VAL A 75 8.02 -9.80 -16.45
N ASP A 76 7.85 -10.15 -15.18
CA ASP A 76 8.55 -9.55 -14.04
C ASP A 76 8.37 -8.03 -13.87
N ALA A 77 7.30 -7.45 -14.43
CA ALA A 77 7.09 -6.00 -14.45
C ALA A 77 6.93 -5.40 -13.04
N HIS A 78 6.24 -6.11 -12.14
CA HIS A 78 6.09 -5.73 -10.74
C HIS A 78 7.42 -5.58 -9.98
N ILE A 79 8.36 -6.53 -10.15
CA ILE A 79 9.68 -6.48 -9.52
C ILE A 79 10.56 -5.44 -10.21
N SER A 80 10.53 -5.37 -11.54
CA SER A 80 11.29 -4.38 -12.32
C SER A 80 10.91 -2.95 -11.94
N TYR A 81 9.61 -2.67 -11.78
CA TYR A 81 9.13 -1.37 -11.30
C TYR A 81 9.68 -1.05 -9.91
N ALA A 82 9.56 -2.00 -8.96
CA ALA A 82 10.03 -1.81 -7.60
C ALA A 82 11.55 -1.55 -7.52
N LYS A 83 12.35 -2.28 -8.29
CA LYS A 83 13.81 -2.09 -8.37
C LYS A 83 14.19 -0.74 -8.96
N ARG A 84 13.63 -0.36 -10.11
CA ARG A 84 13.93 0.92 -10.77
C ARG A 84 13.56 2.10 -9.91
N LYS A 85 12.41 2.04 -9.25
CA LYS A 85 11.98 3.07 -8.29
C LYS A 85 13.05 3.28 -7.21
N ASN A 86 13.65 2.20 -6.73
CA ASN A 86 14.65 2.23 -5.67
C ASN A 86 16.10 2.29 -6.18
N ALA A 87 16.30 2.60 -7.46
CA ALA A 87 17.62 2.67 -8.12
C ALA A 87 18.48 1.41 -7.91
N LEU A 88 17.83 0.24 -7.88
CA LEU A 88 18.47 -1.08 -7.77
C LEU A 88 18.72 -1.72 -9.15
N GLU A 89 18.25 -1.07 -10.21
CA GLU A 89 18.40 -1.39 -11.63
C GLU A 89 18.43 -0.09 -12.45
#